data_AF-A0A7U6QQE2-F1
#
_entry.id   AF-A0A7U6QQE2-F1
#
_cell.length_a   1.000
_cell.length_b   1.000
_cell.length_c   1.000
_cell.angle_alpha   90.00
_cell.angle_beta   90.00
_cell.angle_gamma   90.00
#
_symmetry.space_group_name_H-M   'P 1'
#
loop_
_entity.id
_entity.type
_entity.pdbx_description
1 polymer ?
#
loop_
_entity_poly.entity_id
_entity_poly.type
_entity_poly.pdbx_seq_one_letter_code
_entity_poly.pdbx_strand_id
1 'polypeptide(L)'
;MAKREDQPLDSGAGYPLIKALLNLNNYCNDCLSADLTTESPLVEVVIVSKSSPDTGIQVLNAIRDNGLNISRSAFVSGSPVAPYIKDFNVDLFLTTNREDAQQVADANICACAILDATPVNTYELDTDQLRIAFDGDAVLFDDSGSYCINKKAYKLFMIGKLR
;
A
#
# COMPACT_ATOMS: atom_id res chain seq x y z
N MET A 1 8.50 8.12 30.91
CA MET A 1 7.13 8.54 30.54
C MET A 1 7.25 9.54 29.39
N ALA A 2 7.04 9.08 28.16
CA ALA A 2 7.30 9.87 26.97
C ALA A 2 6.14 10.85 26.73
N LYS A 3 6.42 12.15 26.90
CA LYS A 3 5.46 13.28 26.89
C LYS A 3 4.68 13.52 25.59
N ARG A 4 4.69 12.59 24.62
CA ARG A 4 4.10 12.79 23.29
C ARG A 4 3.24 11.61 22.79
N GLU A 5 3.08 10.54 23.56
CA GLU A 5 2.33 9.34 23.14
C GLU A 5 0.87 9.62 22.73
N ASP A 6 0.25 10.63 23.33
CA ASP A 6 -1.15 11.04 23.08
C ASP A 6 -1.29 12.25 22.14
N GLN A 7 -0.21 12.72 21.52
CA GLN A 7 -0.30 13.82 20.57
C GLN A 7 -0.77 13.29 19.20
N PRO A 8 -1.82 13.87 18.61
CA PRO A 8 -2.30 13.44 17.30
C PRO A 8 -1.23 13.72 16.24
N LEU A 9 -1.03 12.75 15.35
CA LEU A 9 -0.16 12.89 14.17
C LEU A 9 -1.01 13.34 12.98
N ASP A 10 -0.51 14.34 12.26
CA ASP A 10 -1.11 14.73 10.98
C ASP A 10 -1.01 13.60 9.95
N SER A 11 -1.97 13.55 9.04
CA SER A 11 -1.99 12.57 7.96
C SER A 11 -0.80 12.78 7.02
N GLY A 12 0.03 11.74 6.86
CA GLY A 12 1.17 11.76 5.95
C GLY A 12 0.78 11.60 4.47
N ALA A 13 1.75 11.80 3.57
CA ALA A 13 1.54 11.76 2.12
C ALA A 13 0.90 10.47 1.59
N GLY A 14 1.15 9.33 2.24
CA GLY A 14 0.58 8.04 1.85
C GLY A 14 -0.84 7.76 2.36
N TYR A 15 -1.35 8.54 3.31
CA TYR A 15 -2.62 8.25 3.98
C TYR A 15 -3.81 8.08 3.01
N PRO A 16 -4.06 8.98 2.05
CA PRO A 16 -5.21 8.86 1.15
C PRO A 16 -5.15 7.60 0.28
N LEU A 17 -3.96 7.25 -0.21
CA LEU A 17 -3.76 6.07 -1.04
C LEU A 17 -3.94 4.79 -0.22
N ILE A 18 -3.35 4.73 0.98
CA ILE A 18 -3.49 3.58 1.89
C ILE A 18 -4.95 3.36 2.25
N LYS A 19 -5.68 4.44 2.56
CA LYS A 19 -7.11 4.37 2.87
C LYS A 19 -7.93 3.90 1.67
N ALA A 20 -7.66 4.42 0.47
CA ALA A 20 -8.33 3.97 -0.74
C ALA A 20 -8.07 2.49 -1.04
N LEU A 21 -6.84 2.00 -0.84
CA LEU A 21 -6.50 0.60 -0.99
C LEU A 21 -7.21 -0.29 0.04
N LEU A 22 -7.25 0.11 1.32
CA LEU A 22 -7.97 -0.63 2.36
C LEU A 22 -9.48 -0.65 2.12
N ASN A 23 -10.05 0.43 1.59
CA ASN A 23 -11.46 0.51 1.24
C ASN A 23 -11.86 -0.49 0.14
N LEU A 24 -10.91 -0.98 -0.68
CA LEU A 24 -11.19 -2.05 -1.65
C LEU A 24 -11.71 -3.33 -0.97
N ASN A 25 -11.29 -3.58 0.28
CA ASN A 25 -11.76 -4.73 1.05
C ASN A 25 -13.28 -4.71 1.28
N ASN A 26 -13.92 -3.53 1.30
CA ASN A 26 -15.37 -3.41 1.47
C ASN A 26 -16.17 -3.92 0.25
N TYR A 27 -15.54 -4.02 -0.92
CA TYR A 27 -16.17 -4.51 -2.14
C TYR A 27 -15.99 -6.02 -2.33
N CYS A 28 -15.31 -6.67 -1.38
CA CYS A 28 -14.97 -8.08 -1.40
C CYS A 28 -15.99 -8.88 -0.58
N ASN A 29 -17.26 -8.87 -1.00
CA ASN A 29 -18.29 -9.74 -0.42
C ASN A 29 -18.24 -11.17 -0.99
N ASP A 30 -17.67 -11.33 -2.20
CA ASP A 30 -17.69 -12.58 -3.00
C ASP A 30 -16.30 -13.21 -3.22
N CYS A 31 -15.23 -12.68 -2.61
CA CYS A 31 -13.89 -13.31 -2.68
C CYS A 31 -13.81 -14.61 -1.86
N LEU A 32 -14.92 -14.96 -1.21
CA LEU A 32 -15.23 -16.26 -0.65
C LEU A 32 -15.24 -17.31 -1.76
N SER A 33 -14.08 -17.81 -2.15
CA SER A 33 -14.01 -19.08 -2.84
C SER A 33 -14.54 -20.16 -1.89
N ALA A 34 -15.53 -20.93 -2.32
CA ALA A 34 -16.20 -21.98 -1.56
C ALA A 34 -15.28 -23.13 -1.06
N ASP A 35 -13.97 -23.02 -1.27
CA ASP A 35 -12.97 -24.06 -1.05
C ASP A 35 -11.79 -23.61 -0.16
N LEU A 36 -11.79 -22.35 0.33
CA LEU A 36 -10.75 -21.84 1.22
C LEU A 36 -11.37 -21.37 2.54
N THR A 37 -11.12 -22.12 3.61
CA THR A 37 -11.52 -21.86 4.99
C THR A 37 -10.80 -20.66 5.63
N THR A 38 -10.39 -19.67 4.85
CA THR A 38 -9.62 -18.53 5.34
C THR A 38 -10.04 -17.28 4.58
N GLU A 39 -10.79 -16.43 5.26
CA GLU A 39 -11.18 -15.10 4.80
C GLU A 39 -9.93 -14.21 4.70
N SER A 40 -9.27 -14.17 3.55
CA SER A 40 -8.14 -13.27 3.30
C SER A 40 -8.63 -11.98 2.62
N PRO A 41 -8.25 -10.79 3.13
CA PRO A 41 -8.62 -9.52 2.50
C PRO A 41 -7.93 -9.35 1.13
N LEU A 42 -8.49 -8.50 0.27
CA LEU A 42 -7.85 -8.14 -1.01
C LEU A 42 -6.54 -7.38 -0.80
N VAL A 43 -6.52 -6.52 0.22
CA VAL A 43 -5.37 -5.69 0.55
C VAL A 43 -5.07 -5.84 2.03
N GLU A 44 -3.85 -6.28 2.31
CA GLU A 44 -3.21 -6.15 3.62
C GLU A 44 -2.21 -5.00 3.61
N VAL A 45 -2.22 -4.18 4.67
CA VAL A 45 -1.23 -3.13 4.84
C VAL A 45 -0.35 -3.46 6.02
N VAL A 46 0.96 -3.46 5.78
CA VAL A 46 2.01 -3.65 6.78
C VAL A 46 2.82 -2.37 6.90
N ILE A 47 3.15 -1.99 8.13
CA ILE A 47 3.95 -0.79 8.39
C ILE A 47 5.35 -1.19 8.86
N VAL A 48 6.37 -0.74 8.13
CA VAL A 48 7.77 -0.85 8.55
C VAL A 48 8.32 0.54 8.80
N SER A 49 8.70 0.82 10.04
CA SER A 49 9.21 2.13 10.45
C SER A 49 10.64 2.01 10.98
N LYS A 50 11.51 2.93 10.55
CA LYS A 50 12.87 3.06 11.10
C LYS A 50 12.90 3.74 12.47
N SER A 51 11.79 4.29 12.95
CA SER A 51 11.69 4.86 14.29
C SER A 51 11.81 3.80 15.37
N SER A 52 12.13 4.22 16.60
CA SER A 52 12.15 3.31 17.74
C SER A 52 10.73 2.86 18.12
N PRO A 53 10.57 1.67 18.73
CA PRO A 53 9.28 1.20 19.23
C PRO A 53 8.58 2.21 20.17
N ASP A 54 9.36 2.92 20.99
CA ASP A 54 8.85 3.95 21.91
C ASP A 54 8.16 5.11 21.16
N THR A 55 8.68 5.46 19.98
CA THR A 55 8.06 6.47 19.09
C THR A 55 6.94 5.86 18.23
N GLY A 56 6.96 4.54 18.06
CA GLY A 56 5.97 3.77 17.31
C GLY A 56 4.58 3.78 17.94
N ILE A 57 4.47 3.97 19.26
CA ILE A 57 3.18 4.05 19.96
C ILE A 57 2.30 5.18 19.39
N GLN A 58 2.88 6.35 19.09
CA GLN A 58 2.14 7.47 18.48
C GLN A 58 1.57 7.10 17.11
N VAL A 59 2.35 6.39 16.30
CA VAL A 59 1.93 5.93 14.97
C VAL A 59 0.80 4.91 15.11
N LEU A 60 0.93 3.95 16.04
CA LEU A 60 -0.11 2.94 16.30
C LEU A 60 -1.40 3.55 16.83
N ASN A 61 -1.31 4.57 17.69
CA ASN A 61 -2.47 5.32 18.16
C ASN A 61 -3.15 6.05 17.00
N ALA A 62 -2.39 6.78 16.17
CA ALA A 62 -2.94 7.46 15.00
C ALA A 62 -3.62 6.49 14.02
N ILE A 63 -3.04 5.30 13.79
CA ILE A 63 -3.65 4.23 12.98
C ILE A 63 -5.00 3.81 13.54
N ARG A 64 -5.07 3.58 14.86
CA ARG A 64 -6.29 3.16 15.55
C ARG A 64 -7.37 4.25 15.48
N ASP A 65 -7.00 5.49 15.75
CA ASP A 65 -7.92 6.64 15.75
C ASP A 65 -8.49 6.90 14.35
N ASN A 66 -7.72 6.61 13.31
CA ASN A 66 -8.16 6.71 11.92
C ASN A 66 -8.91 5.48 11.40
N GLY A 67 -9.04 4.41 12.20
CA GLY A 67 -9.71 3.18 11.80
C GLY A 67 -9.04 2.42 10.66
N LEU A 68 -7.71 2.57 10.50
CA LEU A 68 -6.97 1.86 9.45
C LEU A 68 -6.69 0.41 9.90
N ASN A 69 -7.19 -0.57 9.13
CA ASN A 69 -6.97 -1.99 9.43
C ASN A 69 -5.57 -2.45 9.01
N ILE A 70 -4.56 -2.08 9.79
CA ILE A 70 -3.16 -2.48 9.57
C ILE A 70 -2.95 -3.89 10.14
N SER A 71 -2.51 -4.83 9.30
CA SER A 71 -2.38 -6.24 9.68
C SER A 71 -1.15 -6.51 10.54
N ARG A 72 -0.02 -5.86 10.21
CA ARG A 72 1.27 -6.07 10.88
C ARG A 72 2.06 -4.76 10.96
N SER A 73 2.92 -4.65 11.96
CA SER A 73 3.85 -3.52 12.09
C SER A 73 5.22 -3.98 12.59
N ALA A 74 6.28 -3.32 12.12
CA ALA A 74 7.65 -3.53 12.55
C ALA A 74 8.37 -2.19 12.74
N PHE A 75 9.06 -2.05 13.88
CA PHE A 75 9.86 -0.88 14.22
C PHE A 75 11.33 -1.30 14.32
N VAL A 76 12.13 -0.89 13.34
CA VAL A 76 13.45 -1.47 13.07
C VAL A 76 14.61 -0.60 13.58
N SER A 77 14.33 0.51 14.26
CA SER A 77 15.31 1.38 14.95
C SER A 77 16.54 1.73 14.09
N GLY A 78 16.32 2.14 12.85
CA GLY A 78 17.37 2.51 11.90
C GLY A 78 18.00 1.36 11.10
N SER A 79 17.62 0.11 11.37
CA SER A 79 18.07 -1.04 10.56
C SER A 79 17.55 -0.94 9.11
N PRO A 80 18.23 -1.61 8.15
CA PRO A 80 17.75 -1.69 6.77
C PRO A 80 16.34 -2.29 6.70
N VAL A 81 15.48 -1.73 5.85
CA VAL A 81 14.08 -2.19 5.72
C VAL A 81 13.93 -3.40 4.79
N ALA A 82 14.82 -3.55 3.81
CA ALA A 82 14.71 -4.58 2.77
C ALA A 82 14.55 -6.02 3.31
N PRO A 83 15.31 -6.47 4.35
CA PRO A 83 15.10 -7.80 4.93
C PRO A 83 13.67 -8.00 5.46
N TYR A 84 13.11 -6.98 6.12
CA TYR A 84 11.75 -7.05 6.66
C TYR A 84 10.69 -7.07 5.55
N ILE A 85 10.87 -6.27 4.49
CA ILE A 85 9.96 -6.27 3.34
C ILE A 85 9.93 -7.66 2.69
N LYS A 86 11.08 -8.31 2.57
CA LYS A 86 11.19 -9.69 2.06
C LYS A 86 10.46 -10.69 2.97
N ASP A 87 10.69 -10.63 4.28
CA ASP A 87 10.08 -11.56 5.25
C ASP A 87 8.56 -11.37 5.35
N PHE A 88 8.06 -10.16 5.14
CA PHE A 88 6.62 -9.87 5.10
C PHE A 88 5.92 -10.26 3.79
N ASN A 89 6.67 -10.70 2.77
CA ASN A 89 6.16 -11.08 1.45
C ASN A 89 5.25 -10.00 0.85
N VAL A 90 5.76 -8.75 0.83
CA VAL A 90 5.04 -7.58 0.32
C VAL A 90 5.13 -7.53 -1.21
N ASP A 91 4.02 -7.27 -1.89
CA ASP A 91 3.99 -7.10 -3.35
C ASP A 91 4.32 -5.66 -3.81
N LEU A 92 3.96 -4.66 -3.00
CA LEU A 92 4.15 -3.24 -3.27
C LEU A 92 4.69 -2.51 -2.04
N PHE A 93 5.92 -1.98 -2.15
CA PHE A 93 6.55 -1.15 -1.14
C PHE A 93 6.36 0.34 -1.44
N LEU A 94 5.69 1.05 -0.54
CA LEU A 94 5.47 2.49 -0.60
C LEU A 94 6.38 3.20 0.39
N THR A 95 7.15 4.19 -0.05
CA THR A 95 8.06 4.94 0.83
C THR A 95 8.26 6.37 0.37
N THR A 96 8.56 7.28 1.30
CA THR A 96 9.04 8.64 0.98
C THR A 96 10.56 8.71 0.90
N ASN A 97 11.27 7.65 1.32
CA ASN A 97 12.73 7.58 1.35
C ASN A 97 13.25 6.90 0.06
N ARG A 98 13.97 7.66 -0.77
CA ARG A 98 14.53 7.18 -2.03
C ARG A 98 15.61 6.12 -1.85
N GLU A 99 16.43 6.20 -0.81
CA GLU A 99 17.47 5.21 -0.52
C GLU A 99 16.87 3.85 -0.15
N ASP A 100 15.75 3.87 0.59
CA ASP A 100 15.03 2.64 0.92
C ASP A 100 14.35 2.03 -0.30
N ALA A 101 13.74 2.86 -1.15
CA ALA A 101 13.17 2.40 -2.42
C ALA A 101 14.26 1.75 -3.30
N GLN A 102 15.42 2.40 -3.40
CA GLN A 102 16.56 1.89 -4.17
C GLN A 102 17.05 0.55 -3.63
N GLN A 103 17.23 0.43 -2.31
CA GLN A 103 17.66 -0.84 -1.69
C GLN A 103 16.70 -1.99 -1.95
N VAL A 104 15.39 -1.75 -1.87
CA VAL A 104 14.37 -2.79 -2.13
C VAL A 104 14.33 -3.15 -3.62
N ALA A 105 14.49 -2.15 -4.50
CA ALA A 105 14.54 -2.36 -5.95
C ALA A 105 15.80 -3.14 -6.38
N ASP A 106 16.98 -2.75 -5.89
CA ASP A 106 18.26 -3.42 -6.16
C ASP A 106 18.27 -4.86 -5.65
N ALA A 107 17.61 -5.11 -4.53
CA ALA A 107 17.44 -6.44 -3.97
C ALA A 107 16.39 -7.29 -4.71
N ASN A 108 15.69 -6.73 -5.70
CA ASN A 108 14.65 -7.38 -6.50
C ASN A 108 13.59 -8.09 -5.64
N ILE A 109 13.11 -7.41 -4.60
CA ILE A 109 12.16 -7.98 -3.62
C ILE A 109 10.72 -7.84 -4.11
N CYS A 110 10.31 -6.62 -4.46
CA CYS A 110 8.93 -6.30 -4.82
C CYS A 110 8.86 -5.01 -5.65
N ALA A 111 7.65 -4.66 -6.13
CA ALA A 111 7.44 -3.37 -6.77
C ALA A 111 7.62 -2.24 -5.75
N CYS A 112 8.28 -1.15 -6.15
CA CYS A 112 8.52 0.01 -5.30
C CYS A 112 7.88 1.26 -5.89
N ALA A 113 7.22 2.06 -5.07
CA ALA A 113 6.79 3.40 -5.43
C ALA A 113 7.23 4.43 -4.38
N ILE A 114 7.82 5.52 -4.88
CA ILE A 114 8.20 6.64 -4.04
C ILE A 114 7.00 7.60 -3.98
N LEU A 115 6.53 7.85 -2.77
CA LEU A 115 5.51 8.85 -2.49
C LEU A 115 6.19 10.19 -2.27
N ASP A 116 6.29 10.98 -3.33
CA ASP A 116 6.65 12.39 -3.16
C ASP A 116 5.45 13.12 -2.53
N ALA A 117 5.71 13.97 -1.54
CA ALA A 117 4.68 14.83 -0.95
C ALA A 117 4.19 15.78 -2.05
N THR A 118 3.14 15.38 -2.75
CA THR A 118 2.56 16.18 -3.80
C THR A 118 2.03 17.49 -3.19
N PRO A 119 2.17 18.64 -3.87
CA PRO A 119 1.56 19.89 -3.45
C PRO A 119 0.02 19.89 -3.59
N VAL A 120 -0.56 18.73 -3.89
CA VAL A 120 -2.00 18.55 -4.01
C VAL A 120 -2.56 18.44 -2.61
N ASN A 121 -3.63 19.18 -2.35
CA ASN A 121 -4.34 19.12 -1.08
C ASN A 121 -4.92 17.71 -0.89
N THR A 122 -4.22 16.89 -0.11
CA THR A 122 -4.56 15.49 0.15
C THR A 122 -5.78 15.32 1.05
N TYR A 123 -6.25 16.40 1.69
CA TYR A 123 -7.39 16.40 2.61
C TYR A 123 -8.74 16.27 1.86
N GLU A 124 -8.77 16.53 0.55
CA GLU A 124 -9.99 16.49 -0.28
C GLU A 124 -10.04 15.29 -1.24
N LEU A 125 -9.12 14.33 -1.13
CA LEU A 125 -9.10 13.17 -2.01
C LEU A 125 -10.22 12.18 -1.65
N ASP A 126 -11.02 11.81 -2.65
CA ASP A 126 -12.01 10.75 -2.53
C ASP A 126 -11.30 9.40 -2.33
N THR A 127 -11.44 8.84 -1.13
CA THR A 127 -10.84 7.55 -0.77
C THR A 127 -11.75 6.36 -1.08
N ASP A 128 -12.97 6.58 -1.57
CA ASP A 128 -13.86 5.49 -2.00
C ASP A 128 -13.57 5.07 -3.45
N GLN A 129 -12.80 5.87 -4.18
CA GLN A 129 -12.38 5.58 -5.55
C GLN A 129 -10.85 5.51 -5.70
N LEU A 130 -10.34 4.35 -6.11
CA LEU A 130 -8.97 4.21 -6.57
C LEU A 130 -8.89 4.37 -8.10
N ARG A 131 -8.12 5.37 -8.57
CA ARG A 131 -7.87 5.61 -10.01
C ARG A 131 -6.43 5.22 -10.34
N ILE A 132 -6.25 4.26 -11.23
CA ILE A 132 -4.93 3.81 -11.70
C ILE A 132 -4.81 4.18 -13.18
N ALA A 133 -3.76 4.94 -13.51
CA ALA A 133 -3.39 5.23 -14.88
C ALA A 133 -2.31 4.23 -15.32
N PHE A 134 -2.50 3.62 -16.49
CA PHE A 134 -1.52 2.75 -17.12
C PHE A 134 -0.94 3.47 -18.33
N ASP A 135 0.38 3.57 -18.40
CA ASP A 135 1.08 4.28 -19.48
C ASP A 135 1.21 3.46 -20.78
N GLY A 136 0.62 2.26 -20.83
CA GLY A 136 0.49 1.47 -22.06
C GLY A 136 1.78 0.86 -22.62
N ASP A 137 2.96 1.28 -22.16
CA ASP A 137 4.26 0.74 -22.59
C ASP A 137 4.64 -0.60 -21.92
N ALA A 138 3.87 -1.03 -20.92
CA ALA A 138 3.94 -2.36 -20.35
C ALA A 138 3.17 -3.34 -21.25
N VAL A 139 3.85 -3.87 -22.26
CA VAL A 139 3.20 -4.87 -23.10
C VAL A 139 3.12 -6.19 -22.34
N LEU A 140 1.90 -6.58 -21.99
CA LEU A 140 1.58 -7.88 -21.41
C LEU A 140 1.61 -8.93 -22.52
N PHE A 141 2.81 -9.31 -22.97
CA PHE A 141 2.99 -10.37 -23.94
C PHE A 141 2.95 -11.75 -23.27
N ASP A 142 2.22 -12.67 -23.89
CA ASP A 142 2.55 -14.08 -23.87
C ASP A 142 3.23 -14.43 -25.21
N ASP A 143 4.05 -15.48 -25.24
CA ASP A 143 4.84 -15.99 -26.38
C ASP A 143 3.99 -16.30 -27.64
N SER A 144 2.66 -16.25 -27.52
CA SER A 144 1.69 -16.47 -28.58
C SER A 144 1.28 -15.20 -29.36
N GLY A 145 1.75 -14.01 -28.97
CA GLY A 145 1.52 -12.75 -29.70
C GLY A 145 0.04 -12.36 -29.92
N SER A 146 -0.88 -12.94 -29.15
CA SER A 146 -2.33 -12.78 -29.32
C SER A 146 -2.93 -12.00 -28.15
N TYR A 147 -3.81 -11.03 -28.43
CA TYR A 147 -4.53 -10.26 -27.42
C TYR A 147 -5.44 -11.18 -26.59
N CYS A 148 -4.95 -11.65 -25.45
CA CYS A 148 -5.77 -12.22 -24.40
C CYS A 148 -5.94 -11.16 -23.31
N ILE A 149 -6.99 -10.34 -23.43
CA ILE A 149 -7.63 -9.82 -22.21
C ILE A 149 -8.10 -11.07 -21.48
N ASN A 150 -7.38 -11.45 -20.42
CA ASN A 150 -7.75 -12.60 -19.62
C ASN A 150 -9.14 -12.32 -19.02
N LYS A 151 -10.16 -12.90 -19.64
CA LYS A 151 -11.59 -12.71 -19.31
C LYS A 151 -11.96 -13.15 -17.89
N LYS A 152 -10.99 -13.58 -17.06
CA LYS A 152 -11.20 -13.90 -15.64
C LYS A 152 -10.68 -12.83 -14.66
N ALA A 153 -9.93 -11.82 -15.10
CA ALA A 153 -9.27 -10.87 -14.19
C ALA A 153 -9.89 -9.47 -14.12
N TYR A 154 -10.97 -9.18 -14.84
CA TYR A 154 -11.49 -7.81 -14.92
C TYR A 154 -13.00 -7.72 -14.74
N LYS A 155 -13.41 -7.43 -13.51
CA LYS A 155 -14.60 -6.60 -13.25
C LYS A 155 -14.15 -5.33 -12.53
N LEU A 156 -13.39 -4.48 -13.21
CA LEU A 156 -13.35 -3.06 -12.89
C LEU A 156 -13.22 -2.27 -14.20
N PHE A 157 -14.26 -1.51 -14.49
CA PHE A 157 -14.56 -0.87 -15.76
C PHE A 157 -13.83 0.48 -15.91
N MET A 158 -13.60 0.89 -17.16
CA MET A 158 -12.92 2.10 -17.63
C MET A 158 -13.34 3.44 -16.99
N ILE A 159 -12.42 4.41 -16.99
CA ILE A 159 -12.47 5.82 -17.50
C ILE A 159 -11.00 6.28 -17.45
N GLY A 160 -10.34 6.97 -18.38
CA GLY A 160 -10.66 7.71 -19.60
C GLY A 160 -9.38 8.52 -19.90
N LYS A 161 -8.95 8.59 -21.16
CA LYS A 161 -7.79 9.40 -21.60
C LYS A 161 -7.90 10.82 -21.04
N LEU A 162 -6.93 11.28 -20.25
CA LEU A 162 -6.70 12.71 -20.12
C LEU A 162 -5.76 13.15 -21.24
N ARG A 163 -6.30 14.03 -22.07
CA ARG A 163 -5.57 14.88 -23.00
C ARG A 163 -5.01 16.09 -22.26
#